data_AF-A0A977NLV9-F1
#
_entry.id   AF-A0A977NLV9-F1
#
_cell.length_a   1.000
_cell.length_b   1.000
_cell.length_c   1.000
_cell.angle_alpha   90.00
_cell.angle_beta   90.00
_cell.angle_gamma   90.00
#
_symmetry.space_group_name_H-M   'P 1'
#
loop_
_entity.id
_entity.type
_entity.pdbx_description
1 polymer ?
#
loop_
_entity_poly.entity_id
_entity_poly.type
_entity_poly.pdbx_seq_one_letter_code
_entity_poly.pdbx_strand_id
1 'polypeptide(L)'
;MRIVAGDWLMNAGIVGYLRMRKLAGKRLPDLSKEYIEITPSDLEGYTDWYFTHVLMRKAEGVFRPGSEVFAGLKQTLDNRQFAELRSKFAKLEKSSLGKIKQDYNDFDSTLQSTIKAAEEFGKKAKDLADTELAKYPALDQKDIAKVEKQLDEAVSKNIKQLRDKSLNFVYIYLNSFYRNKNVIANPASKARKKSFNEEYVKPAIKLVGSSSSSNGGFLCRFCKQNRVAPDKFDDVDSIFAEGMFSTTALTIKFKNFFYNMQPDLFVCDVCELLLISAWAGFTEIPYRFRDTVYNTNNIFVNLPSLELLWKENESVQNLYAREDENLQDTIYQDIIQDVFLSKHEMKARWALSNILFIEIRTTPRKDSGRPDFRYFHIGEDIASLFTEENRYAANALDNIYGRVEIGNGLVVNLKRNVVARILEHDSLFPLCHSLMLEHLNRRDGYSLRNVFNVSLISSIRASIAAGIEREGGGRPLLESKQIYGILKSIQNEGSNFDVIDYDTRKRKSYSMLSMVRNGRIEDFCDTLMKIYMSQNKPVPDSIIGFLNKEDEIGFQARAYAFMSGFLGGRTSQQQQE
;
A
#
# COMPACT_ATOMS: atom_id res chain seq x y z
N MET A 1 9.15 13.68 23.62
CA MET A 1 7.87 13.85 22.90
C MET A 1 7.18 12.51 22.79
N ARG A 2 5.88 12.41 23.10
CA ARG A 2 5.13 11.15 22.97
C ARG A 2 4.39 11.10 21.65
N ILE A 3 4.34 9.95 20.99
CA ILE A 3 3.61 9.77 19.73
C ILE A 3 2.78 8.50 19.86
N VAL A 4 1.48 8.64 19.72
CA VAL A 4 0.50 7.54 19.79
C VAL A 4 0.21 7.01 18.39
N ALA A 5 -0.21 5.75 18.30
CA ALA A 5 -0.82 5.23 17.09
C ALA A 5 -2.11 6.00 16.77
N GLY A 6 -2.39 6.20 15.49
CA GLY A 6 -3.60 6.88 15.04
C GLY A 6 -3.84 6.65 13.56
N ASP A 7 -3.58 7.69 12.76
CA ASP A 7 -3.69 7.61 11.30
C ASP A 7 -2.75 6.54 10.72
N TRP A 8 -3.25 5.74 9.78
CA TRP A 8 -2.50 4.60 9.24
C TRP A 8 -1.17 5.00 8.60
N LEU A 9 -1.08 6.19 7.97
CA LEU A 9 0.13 6.64 7.32
C LEU A 9 1.17 7.07 8.36
N MET A 10 0.72 7.71 9.44
CA MET A 10 1.58 7.99 10.59
C MET A 10 2.06 6.69 11.24
N ASN A 11 1.19 5.69 11.37
CA ASN A 11 1.53 4.37 11.90
C ASN A 11 2.58 3.67 11.03
N ALA A 12 2.46 3.77 9.69
CA ALA A 12 3.51 3.30 8.77
C ALA A 12 4.82 4.07 8.99
N GLY A 13 4.76 5.37 9.23
CA GLY A 13 5.91 6.20 9.62
C GLY A 13 6.59 5.74 10.91
N ILE A 14 5.81 5.42 11.93
CA ILE A 14 6.28 4.88 13.21
C ILE A 14 6.99 3.54 13.00
N VAL A 15 6.37 2.59 12.27
CA VAL A 15 6.99 1.29 11.98
C VAL A 15 8.29 1.46 11.18
N GLY A 16 8.30 2.35 10.19
CA GLY A 16 9.50 2.68 9.42
C GLY A 16 10.64 3.22 10.30
N TYR A 17 10.33 4.17 11.19
CA TYR A 17 11.26 4.67 12.20
C TYR A 17 11.82 3.54 13.09
N LEU A 18 10.94 2.69 13.63
CA LEU A 18 11.32 1.59 14.52
C LEU A 18 12.21 0.55 13.81
N ARG A 19 11.95 0.25 12.53
CA ARG A 19 12.79 -0.64 11.71
C ARG A 19 14.20 -0.10 11.56
N MET A 20 14.34 1.15 11.15
CA MET A 20 15.63 1.80 10.98
C MET A 20 16.39 1.90 12.31
N ARG A 21 15.68 2.22 13.40
CA ARG A 21 16.22 2.25 14.77
C ARG A 21 16.75 0.87 15.21
N LYS A 22 15.97 -0.20 14.99
CA LYS A 22 16.38 -1.59 15.30
C LYS A 22 17.62 -1.99 14.52
N LEU A 23 17.67 -1.67 13.23
CA LEU A 23 18.80 -1.95 12.35
C LEU A 23 20.06 -1.17 12.73
N ALA A 24 19.92 0.02 13.31
CA ALA A 24 21.00 0.78 13.91
C ALA A 24 21.53 0.23 15.25
N GLY A 25 20.97 -0.86 15.75
CA GLY A 25 21.34 -1.47 17.03
C GLY A 25 20.83 -0.68 18.24
N LYS A 26 19.89 0.25 18.05
CA LYS A 26 19.29 1.01 19.15
C LYS A 26 18.16 0.20 19.78
N ARG A 27 18.03 0.29 21.11
CA ARG A 27 16.94 -0.36 21.85
C ARG A 27 15.59 0.20 21.41
N LEU A 28 14.66 -0.69 21.08
CA LEU A 28 13.27 -0.31 20.80
C LEU A 28 12.59 0.24 22.06
N PRO A 29 11.72 1.25 21.93
CA PRO A 29 10.89 1.71 23.04
C PRO A 29 9.95 0.59 23.51
N ASP A 30 9.46 0.72 24.74
CA ASP A 30 8.45 -0.18 25.29
C ASP A 30 7.10 0.07 24.60
N LEU A 31 6.74 -0.82 23.67
CA LEU A 31 5.55 -0.69 22.83
C LEU A 31 4.24 -1.00 23.58
N SER A 32 4.31 -1.62 24.77
CA SER A 32 3.13 -1.90 25.61
C SER A 32 2.47 -0.63 26.16
N LYS A 33 3.18 0.51 26.09
CA LYS A 33 2.70 1.81 26.58
C LYS A 33 1.72 2.50 25.63
N GLU A 34 1.48 1.96 24.44
CA GLU A 34 0.63 2.55 23.38
C GLU A 34 1.05 3.95 22.91
N TYR A 35 2.28 4.35 23.26
CA TYR A 35 3.00 5.47 22.66
C TYR A 35 4.48 5.16 22.55
N ILE A 36 5.16 5.79 21.58
CA ILE A 36 6.62 5.90 21.56
C ILE A 36 7.03 7.24 22.16
N GLU A 37 8.08 7.23 22.97
CA GLU A 37 8.72 8.46 23.46
C GLU A 37 10.00 8.70 22.65
N ILE A 38 10.04 9.85 21.97
CA ILE A 38 11.20 10.31 21.21
C ILE A 38 11.89 11.42 22.00
N THR A 39 13.17 11.22 22.26
CA THR A 39 14.11 12.20 22.85
C THR A 39 15.09 12.71 21.78
N PRO A 40 15.85 13.79 22.02
CA PRO A 40 16.84 14.27 21.06
C PRO A 40 17.85 13.19 20.65
N SER A 41 18.33 12.41 21.63
CA SER A 41 19.25 11.29 21.41
C SER A 41 18.68 10.16 20.56
N ASP A 42 17.35 10.05 20.48
CA ASP A 42 16.67 9.04 19.66
C ASP A 42 16.68 9.35 18.16
N LEU A 43 17.10 10.58 17.80
CA LEU A 43 17.21 11.07 16.43
C LEU A 43 18.67 11.34 16.01
N GLU A 44 19.64 11.18 16.93
CA GLU A 44 21.06 11.28 16.61
C GLU A 44 21.50 10.14 15.69
N GLY A 45 22.15 10.49 14.57
CA GLY A 45 22.53 9.52 13.54
C GLY A 45 21.39 9.09 12.61
N TYR A 46 20.19 9.63 12.78
CA TYR A 46 19.02 9.25 11.98
C TYR A 46 19.24 9.36 10.46
N THR A 47 20.01 10.36 10.03
CA THR A 47 20.38 10.52 8.61
C THR A 47 21.10 9.29 8.07
N ASP A 48 22.06 8.73 8.80
CA ASP A 48 22.78 7.52 8.37
C ASP A 48 21.85 6.30 8.35
N TRP A 49 20.97 6.18 9.34
CA TRP A 49 20.00 5.08 9.40
C TRP A 49 19.09 5.10 8.18
N TYR A 50 18.56 6.28 7.85
CA TYR A 50 17.65 6.51 6.73
C TYR A 50 18.28 6.17 5.39
N PHE A 51 19.46 6.74 5.09
CA PHE A 51 20.13 6.55 3.81
C PHE A 51 20.68 5.13 3.65
N THR A 52 21.15 4.52 4.74
CA THR A 52 21.58 3.11 4.73
C THR A 52 20.39 2.20 4.44
N HIS A 53 19.21 2.46 5.03
CA HIS A 53 18.03 1.66 4.75
C HIS A 53 17.61 1.76 3.27
N VAL A 54 17.64 2.97 2.67
CA VAL A 54 17.36 3.15 1.23
C VAL A 54 18.35 2.38 0.37
N LEU A 55 19.65 2.47 0.68
CA LEU A 55 20.70 1.75 -0.03
C LEU A 55 20.44 0.24 0.01
N MET A 56 20.11 -0.31 1.18
CA MET A 56 19.86 -1.74 1.35
C MET A 56 18.61 -2.22 0.61
N ARG A 57 17.55 -1.39 0.50
CA ARG A 57 16.40 -1.72 -0.36
C ARG A 57 16.73 -1.74 -1.85
N LYS A 58 17.76 -1.01 -2.28
CA LYS A 58 18.24 -0.99 -3.68
C LYS A 58 19.36 -1.98 -3.96
N ALA A 59 20.00 -2.54 -2.93
CA ALA A 59 21.20 -3.35 -3.07
C ALA A 59 20.99 -4.58 -3.99
N GLU A 60 19.83 -5.24 -3.96
CA GLU A 60 19.53 -6.34 -4.90
C GLU A 60 19.63 -5.92 -6.37
N GLY A 61 19.15 -4.72 -6.70
CA GLY A 61 19.20 -4.18 -8.06
C GLY A 61 20.61 -3.85 -8.53
N VAL A 62 21.56 -3.67 -7.61
CA VAL A 62 22.98 -3.43 -7.95
C VAL A 62 23.61 -4.67 -8.57
N PHE A 63 23.22 -5.86 -8.10
CA PHE A 63 23.80 -7.14 -8.54
C PHE A 63 23.02 -7.80 -9.67
N ARG A 64 21.78 -7.38 -9.96
CA ARG A 64 21.00 -7.95 -11.06
C ARG A 64 21.43 -7.35 -12.39
N PRO A 65 22.05 -8.13 -13.30
CA PRO A 65 22.32 -7.64 -14.65
C PRO A 65 21.00 -7.38 -15.36
N GLY A 66 20.95 -6.34 -16.19
CA GLY A 66 19.74 -6.00 -16.95
C GLY A 66 19.25 -7.18 -17.80
N SER A 67 17.94 -7.25 -18.04
CA SER A 67 17.35 -8.32 -18.87
C SER A 67 17.97 -8.43 -20.26
N GLU A 68 18.53 -7.33 -20.75
CA GLU A 68 19.28 -7.19 -22.01
C GLU A 68 20.50 -8.13 -22.08
N VAL A 69 21.17 -8.39 -20.95
CA VAL A 69 22.35 -9.27 -20.86
C VAL A 69 21.99 -10.71 -21.22
N PHE A 70 20.81 -11.16 -20.79
CA PHE A 70 20.36 -12.55 -20.98
C PHE A 70 19.36 -12.72 -22.13
N ALA A 71 18.94 -11.62 -22.77
CA ALA A 71 17.92 -11.65 -23.82
C ALA A 71 18.36 -12.48 -25.04
N GLY A 72 19.62 -12.32 -25.47
CA GLY A 72 20.20 -13.10 -26.57
C GLY A 72 20.35 -14.59 -26.20
N LEU A 73 20.82 -14.87 -24.98
CA LEU A 73 21.01 -16.24 -24.50
C LEU A 73 19.70 -17.04 -24.42
N LYS A 74 18.58 -16.38 -24.10
CA LYS A 74 17.25 -17.02 -24.07
C LYS A 74 16.78 -17.50 -25.44
N GLN A 75 17.28 -16.91 -26.53
CA GLN A 75 16.94 -17.32 -27.89
C GLN A 75 17.80 -18.49 -28.38
N THR A 76 19.03 -18.60 -27.86
CA THR A 76 20.00 -19.63 -28.28
C THR A 76 19.94 -20.89 -27.42
N LEU A 77 19.74 -20.75 -26.11
CA LEU A 77 19.67 -21.86 -25.16
C LEU A 77 18.25 -22.39 -25.02
N ASP A 78 18.11 -23.69 -24.76
CA ASP A 78 16.81 -24.23 -24.40
C ASP A 78 16.37 -23.75 -23.00
N ASN A 79 15.07 -23.91 -22.69
CA ASN A 79 14.50 -23.42 -21.44
C ASN A 79 15.17 -24.00 -20.19
N ARG A 80 15.63 -25.26 -20.24
CA ARG A 80 16.24 -25.95 -19.10
C ARG A 80 17.66 -25.42 -18.88
N GLN A 81 18.44 -25.31 -19.94
CA GLN A 81 19.79 -24.75 -19.94
C GLN A 81 19.78 -23.29 -19.44
N PHE A 82 18.86 -22.48 -19.96
CA PHE A 82 18.72 -21.09 -19.54
C PHE A 82 18.32 -20.97 -18.06
N ALA A 83 17.40 -21.81 -17.59
CA ALA A 83 17.00 -21.84 -16.17
C ALA A 83 18.16 -22.23 -15.25
N GLU A 84 18.97 -23.22 -15.63
CA GLU A 84 20.15 -23.62 -14.87
C GLU A 84 21.18 -22.48 -14.77
N LEU A 85 21.48 -21.82 -15.89
CA LEU A 85 22.37 -20.66 -15.93
C LEU A 85 21.87 -19.53 -15.02
N ARG A 86 20.58 -19.16 -15.14
CA ARG A 86 19.96 -18.13 -14.30
C ARG A 86 20.01 -18.48 -12.81
N SER A 87 19.85 -19.75 -12.45
CA SER A 87 20.00 -20.22 -11.07
C SER A 87 21.42 -19.99 -10.53
N LYS A 88 22.45 -20.24 -11.33
CA LYS A 88 23.85 -19.99 -10.94
C LYS A 88 24.13 -18.50 -10.74
N PHE A 89 23.66 -17.65 -11.64
CA PHE A 89 23.75 -16.19 -11.46
C PHE A 89 22.98 -15.70 -10.23
N ALA A 90 21.77 -16.19 -9.99
CA ALA A 90 20.99 -15.84 -8.80
C ALA A 90 21.70 -16.22 -7.49
N LYS A 91 22.38 -17.37 -7.45
CA LYS A 91 23.23 -17.76 -6.31
C LYS A 91 24.41 -16.79 -6.12
N LEU A 92 25.05 -16.37 -7.20
CA LEU A 92 26.14 -15.39 -7.15
C LEU A 92 25.66 -14.03 -6.65
N GLU A 93 24.52 -13.54 -7.18
CA GLU A 93 23.85 -12.30 -6.74
C GLU A 93 23.62 -12.33 -5.21
N LYS A 94 22.99 -13.41 -4.71
CA LYS A 94 22.70 -13.60 -3.29
C LYS A 94 23.96 -13.65 -2.43
N SER A 95 24.98 -14.39 -2.88
CA SER A 95 26.27 -14.48 -2.16
C SER A 95 26.98 -13.13 -2.08
N SER A 96 26.82 -12.27 -3.10
CA SER A 96 27.43 -10.95 -3.15
C SER A 96 26.70 -9.95 -2.26
N LEU A 97 25.36 -10.03 -2.24
CA LEU A 97 24.52 -9.26 -1.31
C LEU A 97 24.87 -9.56 0.15
N GLY A 98 25.09 -10.84 0.48
CA GLY A 98 25.46 -11.28 1.84
C GLY A 98 26.84 -10.81 2.32
N LYS A 99 27.70 -10.33 1.41
CA LYS A 99 29.03 -9.77 1.75
C LYS A 99 28.98 -8.29 2.14
N ILE A 100 27.87 -7.60 1.92
CA ILE A 100 27.75 -6.19 2.29
C ILE A 100 27.79 -6.09 3.81
N LYS A 101 28.83 -5.44 4.34
CA LYS A 101 28.90 -5.05 5.75
C LYS A 101 27.96 -3.88 5.95
N GLN A 102 26.86 -4.12 6.68
CA GLN A 102 25.85 -3.13 6.98
C GLN A 102 26.20 -2.45 8.30
N ASP A 103 26.56 -1.17 8.24
CA ASP A 103 26.69 -0.29 9.39
C ASP A 103 25.67 0.84 9.26
N TYR A 104 24.54 0.71 9.95
CA TYR A 104 23.49 1.71 9.90
C TYR A 104 23.93 3.03 10.54
N ASN A 105 24.94 3.04 11.42
CA ASN A 105 25.46 4.27 12.03
C ASN A 105 26.54 4.96 11.17
N ASP A 106 26.98 4.33 10.08
CA ASP A 106 27.94 4.89 9.12
C ASP A 106 27.52 4.52 7.69
N PHE A 107 26.74 5.41 7.08
CA PHE A 107 26.30 5.23 5.70
C PHE A 107 27.48 5.13 4.72
N ASP A 108 28.55 5.90 4.94
CA ASP A 108 29.67 5.96 4.01
C ASP A 108 30.45 4.63 4.02
N SER A 109 30.63 4.03 5.20
CA SER A 109 31.16 2.66 5.36
C SER A 109 30.29 1.62 4.62
N THR A 110 28.97 1.66 4.79
CA THR A 110 28.07 0.71 4.10
C THR A 110 28.08 0.91 2.58
N LEU A 111 28.12 2.16 2.11
CA LEU A 111 28.24 2.49 0.69
C LEU A 111 29.53 1.95 0.08
N GLN A 112 30.68 2.13 0.75
CA GLN A 112 31.95 1.58 0.31
C GLN A 112 31.94 0.06 0.28
N SER A 113 31.37 -0.59 1.31
CA SER A 113 31.21 -2.04 1.31
C SER A 113 30.34 -2.54 0.15
N THR A 114 29.30 -1.78 -0.22
CA THR A 114 28.40 -2.11 -1.34
C THR A 114 29.11 -1.98 -2.67
N ILE A 115 29.88 -0.90 -2.88
CA ILE A 115 30.69 -0.69 -4.08
C ILE A 115 31.72 -1.82 -4.24
N LYS A 116 32.44 -2.17 -3.17
CA LYS A 116 33.41 -3.27 -3.20
C LYS A 116 32.76 -4.60 -3.54
N ALA A 117 31.60 -4.91 -2.95
CA ALA A 117 30.85 -6.12 -3.28
C ALA A 117 30.40 -6.14 -4.75
N ALA A 118 29.99 -5.00 -5.30
CA ALA A 118 29.60 -4.88 -6.71
C ALA A 118 30.78 -5.08 -7.67
N GLU A 119 31.96 -4.55 -7.33
CA GLU A 119 33.20 -4.78 -8.09
C GLU A 119 33.61 -6.25 -8.07
N GLU A 120 33.54 -6.91 -6.91
CA GLU A 120 33.80 -8.35 -6.79
C GLU A 120 32.78 -9.19 -7.56
N PHE A 121 31.50 -8.81 -7.51
CA PHE A 121 30.44 -9.44 -8.28
C PHE A 121 30.72 -9.37 -9.78
N GLY A 122 31.08 -8.20 -10.30
CA GLY A 122 31.37 -8.01 -11.72
C GLY A 122 32.47 -8.93 -12.24
N LYS A 123 33.55 -9.13 -11.46
CA LYS A 123 34.63 -10.07 -11.81
C LYS A 123 34.10 -11.51 -11.84
N LYS A 124 33.47 -11.96 -10.76
CA LYS A 124 32.94 -13.32 -10.65
C LYS A 124 31.83 -13.64 -11.66
N ALA A 125 31.04 -12.64 -12.04
CA ALA A 125 29.97 -12.79 -13.02
C ALA A 125 30.52 -13.04 -14.42
N LYS A 126 31.64 -12.41 -14.78
CA LYS A 126 32.37 -12.70 -16.03
C LYS A 126 32.98 -14.10 -16.00
N ASP A 127 33.71 -14.43 -14.94
CA ASP A 127 34.31 -15.76 -14.78
C ASP A 127 33.25 -16.89 -14.87
N LEU A 128 32.08 -16.65 -14.27
CA LEU A 128 30.93 -17.55 -14.36
C LEU A 128 30.36 -17.62 -15.77
N ALA A 129 30.25 -16.49 -16.47
CA ALA A 129 29.79 -16.45 -17.86
C ALA A 129 30.74 -17.23 -18.77
N ASP A 130 32.04 -16.99 -18.71
CA ASP A 130 33.05 -17.71 -19.50
C ASP A 130 32.99 -19.23 -19.24
N THR A 131 33.00 -19.63 -17.96
CA THR A 131 33.01 -21.05 -17.57
C THR A 131 31.71 -21.77 -17.93
N GLU A 132 30.55 -21.16 -17.69
CA GLU A 132 29.26 -21.83 -17.90
C GLU A 132 28.80 -21.77 -19.35
N LEU A 133 29.06 -20.67 -20.06
CA LEU A 133 28.63 -20.53 -21.45
C LEU A 133 29.48 -21.38 -22.40
N ALA A 134 30.77 -21.57 -22.12
CA ALA A 134 31.65 -22.44 -22.90
C ALA A 134 31.21 -23.92 -22.94
N LYS A 135 30.31 -24.33 -22.04
CA LYS A 135 29.75 -25.69 -22.01
C LYS A 135 28.68 -25.91 -23.07
N TYR A 136 28.15 -24.86 -23.69
CA TYR A 136 27.07 -24.96 -24.67
C TYR A 136 27.63 -24.87 -26.09
N PRO A 137 27.54 -25.94 -26.91
CA PRO A 137 28.09 -25.95 -28.27
C PRO A 137 27.45 -24.93 -29.22
N ALA A 138 26.27 -24.41 -28.88
CA ALA A 138 25.53 -23.43 -29.66
C ALA A 138 26.08 -22.00 -29.51
N LEU A 139 27.04 -21.76 -28.61
CA LEU A 139 27.63 -20.44 -28.36
C LEU A 139 29.09 -20.44 -28.81
N ASP A 140 29.47 -19.42 -29.58
CA ASP A 140 30.87 -19.20 -29.93
C ASP A 140 31.55 -18.24 -28.94
N GLN A 141 32.87 -18.07 -29.08
CA GLN A 141 33.63 -17.19 -28.19
C GLN A 141 33.27 -15.69 -28.36
N LYS A 142 32.67 -15.29 -29.49
CA LYS A 142 32.17 -13.93 -29.68
C LYS A 142 30.87 -13.70 -28.91
N ASP A 143 30.00 -14.70 -28.84
CA ASP A 143 28.78 -14.66 -28.04
C ASP A 143 29.09 -14.52 -26.55
N ILE A 144 30.06 -15.30 -26.05
CA ILE A 144 30.54 -15.21 -24.67
C ILE A 144 31.12 -13.82 -24.38
N ALA A 145 32.05 -13.34 -25.22
CA ALA A 145 32.65 -12.02 -25.06
C ALA A 145 31.63 -10.88 -25.09
N LYS A 146 30.55 -11.02 -25.88
CA LYS A 146 29.44 -10.07 -25.92
C LYS A 146 28.69 -10.03 -24.58
N VAL A 147 28.39 -11.19 -23.99
CA VAL A 147 27.73 -11.27 -22.68
C VAL A 147 28.62 -10.68 -21.58
N GLU A 148 29.92 -11.00 -21.58
CA GLU A 148 30.88 -10.43 -20.63
C GLU A 148 30.96 -8.90 -20.72
N LYS A 149 30.97 -8.36 -21.94
CA LYS A 149 30.95 -6.91 -22.16
C LYS A 149 29.66 -6.28 -21.63
N GLN A 150 28.50 -6.89 -21.90
CA GLN A 150 27.22 -6.41 -21.39
C GLN A 150 27.13 -6.47 -19.86
N LEU A 151 27.70 -7.52 -19.24
CA LEU A 151 27.83 -7.63 -17.80
C LEU A 151 28.69 -6.49 -17.23
N ASP A 152 29.85 -6.21 -17.87
CA ASP A 152 30.74 -5.14 -17.44
C ASP A 152 30.09 -3.76 -17.51
N GLU A 153 29.40 -3.48 -18.62
CA GLU A 153 28.68 -2.23 -18.84
C GLU A 153 27.56 -2.04 -17.80
N ALA A 154 26.79 -3.11 -17.52
CA ALA A 154 25.72 -3.09 -16.53
C ALA A 154 26.27 -2.85 -15.11
N VAL A 155 27.29 -3.58 -14.69
CA VAL A 155 27.89 -3.45 -13.36
C VAL A 155 28.57 -2.09 -13.20
N SER A 156 29.33 -1.64 -14.21
CA SER A 156 29.99 -0.33 -14.19
C SER A 156 28.98 0.82 -14.10
N LYS A 157 27.84 0.71 -14.80
CA LYS A 157 26.74 1.67 -14.70
C LYS A 157 26.17 1.72 -13.28
N ASN A 158 25.94 0.57 -12.65
CA ASN A 158 25.43 0.49 -11.27
C ASN A 158 26.43 1.09 -10.27
N ILE A 159 27.73 0.77 -10.38
CA ILE A 159 28.78 1.35 -9.53
C ILE A 159 28.87 2.86 -9.72
N LYS A 160 28.79 3.36 -10.96
CA LYS A 160 28.79 4.80 -11.24
C LYS A 160 27.61 5.51 -10.56
N GLN A 161 26.43 4.89 -10.52
CA GLN A 161 25.28 5.43 -9.80
C GLN A 161 25.49 5.47 -8.28
N LEU A 162 26.17 4.47 -7.71
CA LEU A 162 26.50 4.46 -6.27
C LEU A 162 27.54 5.53 -5.89
N ARG A 163 28.51 5.79 -6.78
CA ARG A 163 29.56 6.81 -6.58
C ARG A 163 29.09 8.24 -6.85
N ASP A 164 27.86 8.42 -7.32
CA ASP A 164 27.31 9.75 -7.57
C ASP A 164 27.15 10.51 -6.24
N LYS A 165 27.84 11.64 -6.11
CA LYS A 165 27.77 12.52 -4.92
C LYS A 165 26.37 13.08 -4.68
N SER A 166 25.52 13.14 -5.71
CA SER A 166 24.12 13.53 -5.56
C SER A 166 23.28 12.46 -4.87
N LEU A 167 23.78 11.21 -4.80
CA LEU A 167 23.08 10.01 -4.32
C LEU A 167 21.80 9.73 -5.10
N ASN A 168 21.81 9.91 -6.43
CA ASN A 168 20.61 9.87 -7.28
C ASN A 168 19.78 8.58 -7.15
N PHE A 169 20.38 7.46 -6.74
CA PHE A 169 19.65 6.23 -6.43
C PHE A 169 18.57 6.41 -5.36
N VAL A 170 18.77 7.34 -4.41
CA VAL A 170 17.78 7.71 -3.38
C VAL A 170 16.55 8.31 -4.03
N TYR A 171 16.74 9.27 -4.95
CA TYR A 171 15.64 9.85 -5.73
C TYR A 171 14.92 8.77 -6.56
N ILE A 172 15.67 7.93 -7.27
CA ILE A 172 15.11 6.85 -8.11
C ILE A 172 14.19 5.92 -7.29
N TYR A 173 14.53 5.69 -6.02
CA TYR A 173 13.69 4.89 -5.12
C TYR A 173 12.50 5.67 -4.58
N LEU A 174 12.76 6.81 -3.95
CA LEU A 174 11.78 7.52 -3.12
C LEU A 174 10.80 8.36 -3.92
N ASN A 175 11.10 8.71 -5.18
CA ASN A 175 10.18 9.45 -6.06
C ASN A 175 8.85 8.72 -6.30
N SER A 176 8.78 7.39 -6.10
CA SER A 176 7.53 6.66 -6.20
C SER A 176 6.62 6.79 -4.96
N PHE A 177 7.16 7.27 -3.83
CA PHE A 177 6.46 7.46 -2.55
C PHE A 177 6.25 8.94 -2.20
N TYR A 178 7.16 9.80 -2.62
CA TYR A 178 7.15 11.23 -2.32
C TYR A 178 7.30 11.98 -3.64
N ARG A 179 6.40 12.92 -3.94
CA ARG A 179 6.46 13.71 -5.18
C ARG A 179 6.79 15.17 -4.88
N ASN A 180 7.78 15.72 -5.57
CA ASN A 180 8.17 17.13 -5.41
C ASN A 180 8.68 17.52 -4.01
N LYS A 181 9.11 16.57 -3.17
CA LYS A 181 9.89 16.90 -1.97
C LYS A 181 11.33 17.22 -2.33
N ASN A 182 11.80 18.39 -1.92
CA ASN A 182 13.01 19.03 -2.41
C ASN A 182 14.30 18.22 -2.20
N VAL A 183 14.40 17.47 -1.10
CA VAL A 183 15.61 16.68 -0.80
C VAL A 183 15.52 15.25 -1.33
N ILE A 184 14.45 14.54 -0.98
CA ILE A 184 14.35 13.09 -1.18
C ILE A 184 13.75 12.69 -2.53
N ALA A 185 13.00 13.58 -3.18
CA ALA A 185 12.24 13.29 -4.39
C ALA A 185 12.49 14.29 -5.54
N ASN A 186 13.57 15.06 -5.45
CA ASN A 186 14.01 15.96 -6.52
C ASN A 186 15.33 15.47 -7.14
N PRO A 187 15.38 15.22 -8.46
CA PRO A 187 16.61 14.80 -9.13
C PRO A 187 17.69 15.88 -9.12
N ALA A 188 17.32 17.17 -9.03
CA ALA A 188 18.26 18.28 -9.01
C ALA A 188 18.92 18.52 -7.64
N SER A 189 18.48 17.80 -6.59
CA SER A 189 19.02 17.96 -5.24
C SER A 189 20.51 17.56 -5.19
N LYS A 190 21.33 18.46 -4.64
CA LYS A 190 22.77 18.25 -4.42
C LYS A 190 23.04 18.04 -2.93
N ALA A 191 24.10 17.30 -2.61
CA ALA A 191 24.50 17.01 -1.22
C ALA A 191 23.36 16.43 -0.36
N ARG A 192 22.56 15.53 -0.95
CA ARG A 192 21.27 15.05 -0.43
C ARG A 192 21.30 14.64 1.06
N LYS A 193 22.35 13.93 1.50
CA LYS A 193 22.53 13.52 2.91
C LYS A 193 22.62 14.72 3.86
N LYS A 194 23.42 15.73 3.50
CA LYS A 194 23.58 16.96 4.30
C LYS A 194 22.29 17.76 4.33
N SER A 195 21.67 17.98 3.17
CA SER A 195 20.42 18.73 3.06
C SER A 195 19.28 18.05 3.84
N PHE A 196 19.21 16.71 3.83
CA PHE A 196 18.23 15.96 4.62
C PHE A 196 18.39 16.19 6.12
N ASN A 197 19.63 16.16 6.61
CA ASN A 197 19.92 16.41 8.01
C ASN A 197 19.53 17.85 8.43
N GLU A 198 19.81 18.82 7.57
CA GLU A 198 19.50 20.23 7.83
C GLU A 198 18.00 20.54 7.75
N GLU A 199 17.29 19.96 6.79
CA GLU A 199 15.87 20.24 6.54
C GLU A 199 14.93 19.45 7.46
N TYR A 200 15.22 18.18 7.78
CA TYR A 200 14.27 17.33 8.52
C TYR A 200 14.77 16.91 9.91
N VAL A 201 16.04 16.53 10.06
CA VAL A 201 16.52 15.92 11.31
C VAL A 201 16.84 16.98 12.38
N LYS A 202 17.62 18.02 12.06
CA LYS A 202 17.97 19.08 13.01
C LYS A 202 16.74 19.83 13.56
N PRO A 203 15.73 20.20 12.74
CA PRO A 203 14.52 20.83 13.25
C PRO A 203 13.73 19.92 14.18
N ALA A 204 13.61 18.62 13.86
CA ALA A 204 12.97 17.64 14.73
C ALA A 204 13.70 17.49 16.08
N ILE A 205 15.03 17.37 16.08
CA ILE A 205 15.86 17.33 17.31
C ILE A 205 15.62 18.58 18.16
N LYS A 206 15.66 19.76 17.53
CA LYS A 206 15.43 21.03 18.21
C LYS A 206 14.05 21.07 18.86
N LEU A 207 13.02 20.67 18.12
CA LEU A 207 11.62 20.66 18.60
C LEU A 207 11.42 19.73 19.79
N VAL A 208 12.02 18.53 19.76
CA VAL A 208 11.95 17.57 20.87
C VAL A 208 12.71 18.07 22.10
N GLY A 209 13.83 18.77 21.91
CA GLY A 209 14.67 19.29 22.99
C GLY A 209 14.14 20.58 23.64
N SER A 210 13.29 21.34 22.95
CA SER A 210 12.70 22.56 23.50
C SER A 210 11.47 22.27 24.38
N SER A 211 11.57 22.60 25.68
CA SER A 211 10.51 22.43 26.69
C SER A 211 9.32 23.40 26.57
N SER A 212 9.27 24.21 25.52
CA SER A 212 8.39 25.38 25.44
C SER A 212 7.25 25.16 24.44
N SER A 213 6.07 24.91 24.97
CA SER A 213 4.79 25.17 24.31
C SER A 213 4.70 26.66 23.98
N SER A 214 5.12 27.07 22.78
CA SER A 214 4.80 28.41 22.30
C SER A 214 3.29 28.55 22.24
N ASN A 215 2.69 29.52 22.93
CA ASN A 215 1.23 29.71 22.93
C ASN A 215 0.67 30.16 21.56
N GLY A 216 1.54 30.50 20.59
CA GLY A 216 1.19 30.82 19.21
C GLY A 216 1.35 29.64 18.24
N GLY A 217 0.58 29.64 17.15
CA GLY A 217 0.64 28.65 16.07
C GLY A 217 -0.47 27.59 16.09
N PHE A 218 -0.60 26.83 15.01
CA PHE A 218 -1.64 25.80 14.88
C PHE A 218 -1.18 24.46 15.44
N LEU A 219 -2.09 23.72 16.06
CA LEU A 219 -1.78 22.41 16.61
C LEU A 219 -1.47 21.41 15.47
N CYS A 220 -0.38 20.66 15.62
CA CYS A 220 -0.04 19.62 14.66
C CYS A 220 -1.15 18.56 14.59
N ARG A 221 -1.56 18.19 13.37
CA ARG A 221 -2.64 17.25 13.09
C ARG A 221 -2.42 15.89 13.74
N PHE A 222 -1.19 15.38 13.72
CA PHE A 222 -0.89 14.01 14.10
C PHE A 222 -0.56 13.86 15.59
N CYS A 223 0.44 14.60 16.12
CA CYS A 223 0.84 14.43 17.51
C CYS A 223 -0.06 15.15 18.53
N LYS A 224 -0.83 16.15 18.08
CA LYS A 224 -1.69 17.01 18.93
C LYS A 224 -0.96 17.68 20.11
N GLN A 225 0.37 17.73 20.08
CA GLN A 225 1.20 18.28 21.17
C GLN A 225 1.92 19.55 20.72
N ASN A 226 2.61 19.49 19.59
CA ASN A 226 3.40 20.60 19.08
C ASN A 226 2.55 21.58 18.28
N ARG A 227 2.93 22.85 18.31
CA ARG A 227 2.36 23.90 17.46
C ARG A 227 3.31 24.23 16.32
N VAL A 228 2.73 24.49 15.15
CA VAL A 228 3.41 24.90 13.93
C VAL A 228 3.22 26.40 13.78
N ALA A 229 4.32 27.13 13.63
CA ALA A 229 4.31 28.58 13.62
C ALA A 229 3.66 29.16 12.34
N PRO A 230 2.92 30.28 12.40
CA PRO A 230 2.21 30.87 11.25
C PRO A 230 3.07 31.25 10.04
N ASP A 231 4.30 31.70 10.30
CA ASP A 231 5.30 32.08 9.31
C ASP A 231 5.81 30.89 8.47
N LYS A 232 5.70 29.67 9.00
CA LYS A 232 6.01 28.45 8.25
C LYS A 232 4.98 28.12 7.14
N PHE A 233 3.88 28.88 7.00
CA PHE A 233 2.82 28.61 6.00
C PHE A 233 2.89 29.44 4.73
N ASP A 234 3.80 30.41 4.63
CA ASP A 234 4.11 31.04 3.35
C ASP A 234 4.70 30.01 2.37
N ASP A 235 5.30 28.93 2.91
CA ASP A 235 5.77 27.76 2.19
C ASP A 235 4.82 26.56 2.34
N VAL A 236 4.52 25.92 1.20
CA VAL A 236 3.65 24.74 1.04
C VAL A 236 4.07 23.53 1.91
N ASP A 237 5.30 23.52 2.41
CA ASP A 237 5.91 22.38 3.10
C ASP A 237 5.36 22.09 4.50
N SER A 238 4.75 23.06 5.19
CA SER A 238 4.25 22.85 6.57
C SER A 238 2.82 22.31 6.65
N ILE A 239 2.14 22.26 5.49
CA ILE A 239 0.80 21.70 5.33
C ILE A 239 0.94 20.32 4.68
N PHE A 240 0.15 19.35 5.15
CA PHE A 240 0.13 18.01 4.54
C PHE A 240 -0.30 18.10 3.06
N ALA A 241 0.61 17.71 2.16
CA ALA A 241 0.44 17.75 0.72
C ALA A 241 1.03 16.50 0.05
N GLU A 242 0.84 16.33 -1.26
CA GLU A 242 1.33 15.19 -2.07
C GLU A 242 2.86 14.99 -1.95
N GLY A 243 3.59 16.03 -1.56
CA GLY A 243 5.00 15.92 -1.18
C GLY A 243 5.25 15.02 0.03
N MET A 244 4.38 15.07 1.04
CA MET A 244 4.51 14.26 2.25
C MET A 244 4.25 12.78 2.00
N PHE A 245 3.34 12.44 1.06
CA PHE A 245 3.13 11.08 0.57
C PHE A 245 2.29 11.12 -0.70
N SER A 246 2.83 10.64 -1.81
CA SER A 246 2.20 10.81 -3.13
C SER A 246 0.93 9.98 -3.29
N THR A 247 0.87 8.80 -2.67
CA THR A 247 -0.25 7.86 -2.84
C THR A 247 -1.56 8.39 -2.24
N THR A 248 -1.49 9.29 -1.26
CA THR A 248 -2.69 9.92 -0.68
C THR A 248 -3.25 11.07 -1.52
N ALA A 249 -2.53 11.53 -2.55
CA ALA A 249 -2.95 12.51 -3.57
C ALA A 249 -3.58 13.83 -3.06
N LEU A 250 -3.37 14.20 -1.79
CA LEU A 250 -3.90 15.45 -1.26
C LEU A 250 -3.03 16.61 -1.74
N THR A 251 -3.56 17.51 -2.56
CA THR A 251 -2.91 18.79 -2.84
C THR A 251 -3.73 19.94 -2.29
N ILE A 252 -3.03 20.95 -1.77
CA ILE A 252 -3.60 22.17 -1.20
C ILE A 252 -4.47 22.92 -2.23
N LYS A 253 -4.24 22.68 -3.53
CA LYS A 253 -5.08 23.20 -4.63
C LYS A 253 -6.50 22.62 -4.60
N PHE A 254 -6.70 21.40 -4.11
CA PHE A 254 -8.02 20.79 -3.96
C PHE A 254 -8.64 21.14 -2.61
N LYS A 255 -8.94 22.44 -2.44
CA LYS A 255 -9.57 22.99 -1.22
C LYS A 255 -10.83 22.22 -0.81
N ASN A 256 -11.52 21.60 -1.75
CA ASN A 256 -12.68 20.75 -1.52
C ASN A 256 -12.38 19.51 -0.68
N PHE A 257 -11.14 19.09 -0.42
CA PHE A 257 -10.85 18.00 0.52
C PHE A 257 -10.79 18.44 1.98
N PHE A 258 -10.78 19.75 2.22
CA PHE A 258 -10.67 20.31 3.57
C PHE A 258 -12.02 20.84 4.05
N TYR A 259 -12.21 20.84 5.37
CA TYR A 259 -13.41 21.38 5.98
C TYR A 259 -13.51 22.89 5.69
N ASN A 260 -14.69 23.37 5.32
CA ASN A 260 -14.92 24.77 4.91
C ASN A 260 -13.94 25.31 3.86
N MET A 261 -13.35 24.45 3.02
CA MET A 261 -12.36 24.84 2.01
C MET A 261 -11.06 25.43 2.58
N GLN A 262 -10.80 25.23 3.87
CA GLN A 262 -9.63 25.75 4.58
C GLN A 262 -8.64 24.63 4.88
N PRO A 263 -7.46 24.60 4.24
CA PRO A 263 -6.42 23.65 4.58
C PRO A 263 -5.99 23.77 6.05
N ASP A 264 -6.19 22.72 6.84
CA ASP A 264 -5.95 22.70 8.29
C ASP A 264 -5.09 21.50 8.75
N LEU A 265 -4.44 20.80 7.81
CA LEU A 265 -3.59 19.64 8.10
C LEU A 265 -2.14 20.04 8.38
N PHE A 266 -1.92 20.77 9.47
CA PHE A 266 -0.59 21.24 9.85
C PHE A 266 0.30 20.13 10.42
N VAL A 267 1.56 20.07 10.01
CA VAL A 267 2.51 19.03 10.42
C VAL A 267 3.72 19.65 11.10
N CYS A 268 4.10 19.15 12.28
CA CYS A 268 5.33 19.58 12.95
C CYS A 268 6.53 18.78 12.46
N ASP A 269 7.74 19.32 12.65
CA ASP A 269 8.99 18.76 12.13
C ASP A 269 9.23 17.29 12.52
N VAL A 270 8.84 16.88 13.74
CA VAL A 270 8.94 15.47 14.18
C VAL A 270 7.95 14.57 13.44
N CYS A 271 6.71 15.02 13.25
CA CYS A 271 5.71 14.25 12.52
C CYS A 271 6.04 14.20 11.02
N GLU A 272 6.61 15.26 10.44
CA GLU A 272 7.11 15.23 9.06
C GLU A 272 8.22 14.20 8.92
N LEU A 273 9.19 14.18 9.84
CA LEU A 273 10.26 13.19 9.86
C LEU A 273 9.74 11.74 9.91
N LEU A 274 8.66 11.49 10.64
CA LEU A 274 8.00 10.18 10.65
C LEU A 274 7.25 9.88 9.33
N LEU A 275 6.55 10.84 8.74
CA LEU A 275 5.85 10.65 7.46
C LEU A 275 6.81 10.36 6.30
N ILE A 276 7.95 11.05 6.24
CA ILE A 276 8.99 10.74 5.25
C ILE A 276 9.66 9.39 5.51
N SER A 277 9.36 8.74 6.63
CA SER A 277 9.81 7.39 6.98
C SER A 277 8.76 6.32 6.74
N ALA A 278 7.55 6.71 6.31
CA ALA A 278 6.44 5.78 6.06
C ALA A 278 6.77 4.70 5.03
N TRP A 279 7.55 5.03 3.99
CA TRP A 279 8.00 4.05 2.99
C TRP A 279 8.71 2.85 3.63
N ALA A 280 9.45 3.06 4.71
CA ALA A 280 10.19 2.00 5.40
C ALA A 280 9.26 1.12 6.26
N GLY A 281 8.06 1.59 6.59
CA GLY A 281 7.03 0.82 7.29
C GLY A 281 6.29 -0.15 6.37
N PHE A 282 6.21 0.15 5.08
CA PHE A 282 5.67 -0.78 4.09
C PHE A 282 6.59 -1.98 3.85
N THR A 283 5.99 -3.12 3.55
CA THR A 283 6.68 -4.31 3.06
C THR A 283 6.45 -4.44 1.55
N GLU A 284 7.53 -4.61 0.77
CA GLU A 284 7.40 -4.85 -0.67
C GLU A 284 6.81 -6.25 -0.92
N ILE A 285 5.79 -6.32 -1.76
CA ILE A 285 5.18 -7.59 -2.19
C ILE A 285 6.07 -8.21 -3.27
N PRO A 286 6.64 -9.42 -3.06
CA PRO A 286 7.43 -10.10 -4.09
C PRO A 286 6.61 -10.31 -5.37
N TYR A 287 7.25 -10.18 -6.54
CA TYR A 287 6.57 -10.26 -7.84
C TYR A 287 5.68 -11.50 -8.00
N ARG A 288 6.14 -12.67 -7.51
CA ARG A 288 5.38 -13.93 -7.55
C ARG A 288 4.05 -13.90 -6.78
N PHE A 289 3.93 -12.98 -5.82
CA PHE A 289 2.73 -12.76 -5.02
C PHE A 289 1.96 -11.51 -5.45
N ARG A 290 2.36 -10.80 -6.52
CA ARG A 290 1.57 -9.67 -7.04
C ARG A 290 0.40 -10.20 -7.86
N ASP A 291 -0.77 -9.60 -7.68
CA ASP A 291 -1.95 -9.90 -8.49
C ASP A 291 -1.89 -9.10 -9.79
N THR A 292 -2.30 -9.70 -10.90
CA THR A 292 -2.37 -9.09 -12.22
C THR A 292 -3.53 -8.10 -12.33
N VAL A 293 -4.58 -8.22 -11.51
CA VAL A 293 -5.74 -7.31 -11.53
C VAL A 293 -5.39 -5.94 -10.96
N TYR A 294 -4.81 -5.89 -9.76
CA TYR A 294 -4.53 -4.64 -9.06
C TYR A 294 -3.06 -4.21 -9.09
N ASN A 295 -2.14 -5.17 -9.27
CA ASN A 295 -0.69 -4.93 -9.40
C ASN A 295 -0.08 -4.01 -8.33
N THR A 296 -0.61 -4.08 -7.10
CA THR A 296 -0.05 -3.45 -5.91
C THR A 296 1.33 -4.05 -5.62
N ASN A 297 2.25 -3.23 -5.12
CA ASN A 297 3.65 -3.61 -4.91
C ASN A 297 4.13 -3.42 -3.48
N ASN A 298 3.34 -2.80 -2.61
CA ASN A 298 3.65 -2.61 -1.20
C ASN A 298 2.41 -2.88 -0.34
N ILE A 299 2.61 -3.43 0.85
CA ILE A 299 1.56 -3.70 1.83
C ILE A 299 1.97 -3.19 3.21
N PHE A 300 0.99 -2.69 3.96
CA PHE A 300 1.10 -2.32 5.36
C PHE A 300 -0.15 -2.78 6.10
N VAL A 301 0.02 -3.24 7.34
CA VAL A 301 -1.09 -3.74 8.15
C VAL A 301 -1.24 -2.82 9.34
N ASN A 302 -2.35 -2.10 9.39
CA ASN A 302 -2.63 -1.17 10.46
C ASN A 302 -3.46 -1.87 11.55
N LEU A 303 -2.95 -1.85 12.78
CA LEU A 303 -3.56 -2.45 13.96
C LEU A 303 -3.70 -1.40 15.08
N PRO A 304 -4.65 -1.57 16.01
CA PRO A 304 -4.95 -0.57 17.04
C PRO A 304 -3.88 -0.44 18.14
N SER A 305 -3.06 -1.47 18.37
CA SER A 305 -1.98 -1.46 19.37
C SER A 305 -0.62 -1.31 18.70
N LEU A 306 0.27 -0.49 19.29
CA LEU A 306 1.63 -0.33 18.79
C LEU A 306 2.46 -1.61 18.81
N GLU A 307 2.31 -2.45 19.84
CA GLU A 307 3.04 -3.71 19.93
C GLU A 307 2.63 -4.66 18.80
N LEU A 308 1.32 -4.79 18.57
CA LEU A 308 0.79 -5.62 17.49
C LEU A 308 1.14 -5.04 16.13
N LEU A 309 1.00 -3.73 15.95
CA LEU A 309 1.39 -3.02 14.73
C LEU A 309 2.84 -3.35 14.36
N TRP A 310 3.76 -3.29 15.33
CA TRP A 310 5.16 -3.66 15.12
C TRP A 310 5.33 -5.15 14.80
N LYS A 311 4.81 -6.03 15.65
CA LYS A 311 5.01 -7.49 15.53
C LYS A 311 4.47 -8.03 14.19
N GLU A 312 3.26 -7.65 13.82
CA GLU A 312 2.61 -8.18 12.62
C GLU A 312 3.30 -7.67 11.35
N ASN A 313 3.65 -6.38 11.28
CA ASN A 313 4.39 -5.87 10.11
C ASN A 313 5.81 -6.48 10.00
N GLU A 314 6.47 -6.81 11.10
CA GLU A 314 7.73 -7.57 11.07
C GLU A 314 7.50 -9.03 10.64
N SER A 315 6.41 -9.68 11.10
CA SER A 315 6.02 -11.03 10.67
C SER A 315 5.83 -11.07 9.15
N VAL A 316 5.09 -10.10 8.60
CA VAL A 316 4.89 -9.93 7.16
C VAL A 316 6.21 -9.77 6.39
N GLN A 317 7.10 -8.92 6.88
CA GLN A 317 8.41 -8.74 6.24
C GLN A 317 9.22 -10.03 6.26
N ASN A 318 9.22 -10.75 7.38
CA ASN A 318 9.92 -12.02 7.51
C ASN A 318 9.32 -13.11 6.62
N LEU A 319 7.99 -13.17 6.50
CA LEU A 319 7.28 -14.09 5.63
C LEU A 319 7.71 -13.91 4.17
N TYR A 320 7.71 -12.67 3.69
CA TYR A 320 8.12 -12.37 2.32
C TYR A 320 9.62 -12.48 2.07
N ALA A 321 10.44 -12.37 3.12
CA ALA A 321 11.86 -12.68 3.05
C ALA A 321 12.14 -14.19 2.95
N ARG A 322 11.19 -15.07 3.30
CA ARG A 322 11.36 -16.52 3.11
C ARG A 322 11.31 -16.84 1.61
N GLU A 323 12.44 -17.36 1.12
CA GLU A 323 12.60 -17.81 -0.27
C GLU A 323 11.98 -19.19 -0.54
N ASP A 324 11.04 -19.66 0.27
CA ASP A 324 10.42 -20.97 0.03
C ASP A 324 9.58 -20.89 -1.26
N GLU A 325 9.91 -21.73 -2.26
CA GLU A 325 9.13 -21.87 -3.49
C GLU A 325 7.73 -22.44 -3.21
N ASN A 326 7.56 -23.12 -2.06
CA ASN A 326 6.30 -23.68 -1.59
C ASN A 326 5.53 -22.76 -0.63
N LEU A 327 5.92 -21.49 -0.48
CA LEU A 327 5.16 -20.53 0.31
C LEU A 327 3.80 -20.28 -0.38
N GLN A 328 2.81 -21.11 -0.04
CA GLN A 328 1.44 -21.07 -0.55
C GLN A 328 0.55 -20.15 0.30
N ASP A 329 1.00 -19.82 1.50
CA ASP A 329 0.27 -18.99 2.43
C ASP A 329 0.32 -17.53 1.99
N THR A 330 -0.81 -16.86 2.14
CA THR A 330 -0.94 -15.44 1.83
C THR A 330 -0.63 -14.65 3.09
N ILE A 331 -0.14 -13.40 2.96
CA ILE A 331 0.00 -12.51 4.14
C ILE A 331 -1.27 -12.48 4.96
N TYR A 332 -2.42 -12.43 4.26
CA TYR A 332 -3.70 -12.36 4.93
C TYR A 332 -3.91 -13.56 5.83
N GLN A 333 -3.56 -14.77 5.39
CA GLN A 333 -3.65 -15.96 6.22
C GLN A 333 -2.67 -15.93 7.38
N ASP A 334 -1.41 -15.58 7.19
CA ASP A 334 -0.43 -15.56 8.29
C ASP A 334 -0.82 -14.54 9.35
N ILE A 335 -1.25 -13.35 8.95
CA ILE A 335 -1.76 -12.36 9.91
C ILE A 335 -3.08 -12.80 10.50
N ILE A 336 -4.00 -13.37 9.69
CA ILE A 336 -5.25 -13.89 10.22
C ILE A 336 -4.95 -15.04 11.20
N GLN A 337 -4.00 -15.94 10.96
CA GLN A 337 -3.66 -17.00 11.89
C GLN A 337 -2.88 -16.48 13.11
N ASP A 338 -1.89 -15.61 12.93
CA ASP A 338 -1.11 -15.03 14.03
C ASP A 338 -1.99 -14.17 14.94
N VAL A 339 -2.86 -13.32 14.36
CA VAL A 339 -3.78 -12.46 15.10
C VAL A 339 -4.98 -13.24 15.65
N PHE A 340 -5.52 -14.22 14.92
CA PHE A 340 -6.75 -14.93 15.32
C PHE A 340 -6.51 -16.21 16.15
N LEU A 341 -5.41 -16.95 15.92
CA LEU A 341 -5.14 -18.24 16.57
C LEU A 341 -4.00 -18.20 17.60
N SER A 342 -2.96 -17.40 17.36
CA SER A 342 -1.74 -17.46 18.20
C SER A 342 -1.78 -16.57 19.46
N LYS A 343 -2.58 -15.50 19.47
CA LYS A 343 -2.66 -14.55 20.60
C LYS A 343 -4.00 -14.63 21.32
N HIS A 344 -3.98 -15.21 22.52
CA HIS A 344 -5.11 -15.27 23.45
C HIS A 344 -5.71 -13.89 23.83
N GLU A 345 -5.01 -12.79 23.57
CA GLU A 345 -5.36 -11.43 24.03
C GLU A 345 -6.28 -10.65 23.08
N MET A 346 -6.39 -11.04 21.80
CA MET A 346 -7.24 -10.36 20.81
C MET A 346 -8.52 -11.14 20.46
N LYS A 347 -9.04 -11.94 21.39
CA LYS A 347 -10.28 -12.72 21.24
C LYS A 347 -11.56 -11.90 21.08
N ALA A 348 -11.48 -10.57 21.09
CA ALA A 348 -12.65 -9.72 20.92
C ALA A 348 -12.90 -9.46 19.43
N ARG A 349 -14.07 -9.87 18.95
CA ARG A 349 -14.71 -9.46 17.68
C ARG A 349 -14.43 -7.98 17.30
N TRP A 350 -14.39 -7.10 18.31
CA TRP A 350 -14.07 -5.67 18.19
C TRP A 350 -12.63 -5.34 17.77
N ALA A 351 -11.64 -6.12 18.20
CA ALA A 351 -10.23 -5.93 17.78
C ALA A 351 -10.06 -6.23 16.29
N LEU A 352 -10.77 -7.25 15.79
CA LEU A 352 -10.73 -7.72 14.41
C LEU A 352 -11.30 -6.68 13.44
N SER A 353 -12.41 -6.03 13.81
CA SER A 353 -12.99 -4.90 13.06
C SER A 353 -12.15 -3.62 13.09
N ASN A 354 -10.94 -3.64 13.66
CA ASN A 354 -10.02 -2.49 13.62
C ASN A 354 -8.71 -2.80 12.88
N ILE A 355 -8.62 -3.95 12.21
CA ILE A 355 -7.48 -4.28 11.34
C ILE A 355 -7.75 -3.72 9.95
N LEU A 356 -6.78 -2.94 9.46
CA LEU A 356 -6.85 -2.32 8.14
C LEU A 356 -5.62 -2.73 7.32
N PHE A 357 -5.84 -3.55 6.29
CA PHE A 357 -4.80 -3.86 5.31
C PHE A 357 -4.73 -2.75 4.28
N ILE A 358 -3.53 -2.24 4.01
CA ILE A 358 -3.30 -1.16 3.05
C ILE A 358 -2.32 -1.67 2.00
N GLU A 359 -2.82 -1.86 0.79
CA GLU A 359 -1.98 -2.18 -0.37
C GLU A 359 -1.88 -0.96 -1.28
N ILE A 360 -0.67 -0.63 -1.69
CA ILE A 360 -0.41 0.51 -2.57
C ILE A 360 0.41 0.09 -3.78
N ARG A 361 0.18 0.76 -4.90
CA ARG A 361 1.09 0.77 -6.04
C ARG A 361 1.82 2.10 -6.12
N THR A 362 3.12 2.06 -5.91
CA THR A 362 3.97 3.24 -6.04
C THR A 362 4.40 3.41 -7.50
N THR A 363 4.33 4.63 -8.01
CA THR A 363 4.69 4.94 -9.40
C THR A 363 5.51 6.23 -9.49
N PRO A 364 6.69 6.21 -10.14
CA PRO A 364 7.49 7.41 -10.35
C PRO A 364 6.95 8.30 -11.48
N ARG A 365 6.00 7.78 -12.27
CA ARG A 365 5.40 8.48 -13.42
C ARG A 365 4.37 9.49 -12.93
N LYS A 366 4.36 10.70 -13.52
CA LYS A 366 3.37 11.75 -13.21
C LYS A 366 2.08 11.56 -14.00
N ASP A 367 2.17 10.88 -15.15
CA ASP A 367 1.12 10.57 -16.11
C ASP A 367 0.37 9.27 -15.80
N SER A 368 0.93 8.39 -14.96
CA SER A 368 0.14 7.30 -14.38
C SER A 368 -1.00 7.92 -13.57
N GLY A 369 -2.24 7.50 -13.86
CA GLY A 369 -3.48 8.07 -13.30
C GLY A 369 -3.60 8.04 -11.78
N ARG A 370 -4.82 7.85 -11.26
CA ARG A 370 -5.06 7.82 -9.81
C ARG A 370 -4.14 6.76 -9.15
N PRO A 371 -3.51 7.03 -7.99
CA PRO A 371 -2.72 6.02 -7.28
C PRO A 371 -3.58 4.77 -7.02
N ASP A 372 -3.07 3.57 -7.32
CA ASP A 372 -3.76 2.34 -6.94
C ASP A 372 -3.60 2.15 -5.42
N PHE A 373 -4.61 2.61 -4.68
CA PHE A 373 -4.70 2.51 -3.22
C PHE A 373 -5.87 1.59 -2.87
N ARG A 374 -5.57 0.51 -2.16
CA ARG A 374 -6.54 -0.49 -1.71
C ARG A 374 -6.48 -0.54 -0.20
N TYR A 375 -7.65 -0.56 0.41
CA TYR A 375 -7.77 -0.82 1.82
C TYR A 375 -8.88 -1.84 2.06
N PHE A 376 -8.63 -2.76 2.97
CA PHE A 376 -9.58 -3.80 3.34
C PHE A 376 -9.75 -3.78 4.85
N HIS A 377 -11.01 -3.77 5.28
CA HIS A 377 -11.42 -3.87 6.67
C HIS A 377 -12.01 -5.26 6.90
N ILE A 378 -11.70 -5.87 8.04
CA ILE A 378 -12.30 -7.16 8.41
C ILE A 378 -13.67 -6.93 9.03
N GLY A 379 -14.72 -7.15 8.24
CA GLY A 379 -16.11 -7.12 8.70
C GLY A 379 -16.37 -8.11 9.84
N GLU A 380 -17.45 -7.87 10.59
CA GLU A 380 -17.85 -8.68 11.73
C GLU A 380 -18.21 -10.14 11.33
N ASP A 381 -18.80 -10.32 10.15
CA ASP A 381 -19.07 -11.61 9.52
C ASP A 381 -17.75 -12.36 9.22
N ILE A 382 -16.75 -11.64 8.69
CA ILE A 382 -15.44 -12.20 8.35
C ILE A 382 -14.66 -12.53 9.62
N ALA A 383 -14.68 -11.65 10.61
CA ALA A 383 -14.06 -11.89 11.91
C ALA A 383 -14.61 -13.18 12.54
N SER A 384 -15.92 -13.37 12.45
CA SER A 384 -16.62 -14.53 13.00
C SER A 384 -16.25 -15.85 12.31
N LEU A 385 -15.86 -15.82 11.02
CA LEU A 385 -15.40 -17.02 10.29
C LEU A 385 -14.19 -17.69 10.92
N PHE A 386 -13.34 -16.91 11.59
CA PHE A 386 -12.06 -17.39 12.10
C PHE A 386 -12.03 -17.48 13.63
N THR A 387 -13.21 -17.50 14.25
CA THR A 387 -13.37 -17.82 15.69
C THR A 387 -13.24 -19.32 15.93
N GLU A 388 -12.99 -19.72 17.19
CA GLU A 388 -12.91 -21.14 17.60
C GLU A 388 -14.17 -21.94 17.21
N GLU A 389 -15.34 -21.32 17.30
CA GLU A 389 -16.63 -21.93 16.92
C GLU A 389 -16.68 -22.31 15.43
N ASN A 390 -15.94 -21.58 14.58
CA ASN A 390 -15.87 -21.76 13.14
C ASN A 390 -14.50 -22.25 12.66
N ARG A 391 -13.75 -22.99 13.51
CA ARG A 391 -12.40 -23.50 13.17
C ARG A 391 -12.35 -24.29 11.85
N TYR A 392 -13.46 -24.87 11.42
CA TYR A 392 -13.58 -25.52 10.11
C TYR A 392 -13.35 -24.58 8.93
N ALA A 393 -13.75 -23.31 9.01
CA ALA A 393 -13.49 -22.32 7.97
C ALA A 393 -12.00 -21.95 7.90
N ALA A 394 -11.33 -21.80 9.04
CA ALA A 394 -9.87 -21.62 9.10
C ALA A 394 -9.14 -22.82 8.48
N ASN A 395 -9.50 -24.05 8.89
CA ASN A 395 -8.94 -25.27 8.32
C ASN A 395 -9.22 -25.39 6.81
N ALA A 396 -10.42 -25.01 6.35
CA ALA A 396 -10.76 -25.02 4.94
C ALA A 396 -9.86 -24.06 4.16
N LEU A 397 -9.63 -22.85 4.69
CA LEU A 397 -8.76 -21.86 4.08
C LEU A 397 -7.31 -22.37 3.95
N ASP A 398 -6.81 -23.04 4.98
CA ASP A 398 -5.46 -23.62 4.98
C ASP A 398 -5.29 -24.69 3.90
N ASN A 399 -6.36 -25.44 3.65
CA ASN A 399 -6.40 -26.51 2.66
C ASN A 399 -6.68 -26.03 1.23
N ILE A 400 -6.82 -24.73 0.98
CA ILE A 400 -6.89 -24.15 -0.37
C ILE A 400 -5.46 -23.90 -0.86
N TYR A 401 -5.10 -24.37 -2.04
CA TYR A 401 -3.75 -24.11 -2.57
C TYR A 401 -3.76 -23.98 -4.09
N GLY A 402 -2.65 -23.46 -4.63
CA GLY A 402 -2.36 -23.34 -6.05
C GLY A 402 -3.07 -22.20 -6.79
N ARG A 403 -3.21 -22.34 -8.11
CA ARG A 403 -3.65 -21.28 -9.03
C ARG A 403 -4.86 -21.72 -9.83
N VAL A 404 -5.66 -20.76 -10.27
CA VAL A 404 -6.85 -20.97 -11.11
C VAL A 404 -6.93 -19.89 -12.19
N GLU A 405 -7.42 -20.24 -13.36
CA GLU A 405 -7.73 -19.28 -14.42
C GLU A 405 -9.15 -18.71 -14.25
N ILE A 406 -9.28 -17.39 -14.16
CA ILE A 406 -10.55 -16.68 -14.02
C ILE A 406 -10.84 -15.90 -15.30
N GLY A 407 -11.12 -16.63 -16.38
CA GLY A 407 -11.49 -16.06 -17.69
C GLY A 407 -10.37 -15.25 -18.38
N ASN A 408 -10.47 -15.11 -19.70
CA ASN A 408 -9.55 -14.29 -20.51
C ASN A 408 -8.04 -14.56 -20.29
N GLY A 409 -7.63 -15.80 -19.95
CA GLY A 409 -6.21 -16.11 -19.69
C GLY A 409 -5.66 -15.60 -18.36
N LEU A 410 -6.51 -15.05 -17.49
CA LEU A 410 -6.08 -14.46 -16.22
C LEU A 410 -5.89 -15.55 -15.15
N VAL A 411 -4.64 -15.86 -14.83
CA VAL A 411 -4.31 -16.82 -13.77
C VAL A 411 -4.07 -16.10 -12.44
N VAL A 412 -4.80 -16.49 -11.40
CA VAL A 412 -4.66 -15.93 -10.05
C VAL A 412 -4.24 -17.00 -9.04
N ASN A 413 -3.65 -16.58 -7.93
CA ASN A 413 -3.50 -17.45 -6.76
C ASN A 413 -4.88 -17.67 -6.11
N LEU A 414 -5.32 -18.92 -6.01
CA LEU A 414 -6.66 -19.26 -5.58
C LEU A 414 -6.92 -18.81 -4.13
N LYS A 415 -6.04 -19.18 -3.20
CA LYS A 415 -6.18 -18.83 -1.77
C LYS A 415 -6.27 -17.31 -1.58
N ARG A 416 -5.39 -16.55 -2.23
CA ARG A 416 -5.43 -15.07 -2.17
C ARG A 416 -6.74 -14.52 -2.71
N ASN A 417 -7.21 -15.04 -3.85
CA ASN A 417 -8.44 -14.53 -4.46
C ASN A 417 -9.68 -14.86 -3.59
N VAL A 418 -9.68 -16.00 -2.90
CA VAL A 418 -10.71 -16.33 -1.89
C VAL A 418 -10.70 -15.31 -0.77
N VAL A 419 -9.54 -15.04 -0.16
CA VAL A 419 -9.46 -14.06 0.95
C VAL A 419 -9.82 -12.66 0.48
N ALA A 420 -9.32 -12.22 -0.68
CA ALA A 420 -9.64 -10.92 -1.25
C ALA A 420 -11.15 -10.78 -1.49
N ARG A 421 -11.79 -11.79 -2.07
CA ARG A 421 -13.25 -11.79 -2.27
C ARG A 421 -14.03 -11.81 -0.96
N ILE A 422 -13.56 -12.53 0.06
CA ILE A 422 -14.19 -12.50 1.38
C ILE A 422 -14.13 -11.08 1.96
N LEU A 423 -12.94 -10.46 1.95
CA LEU A 423 -12.70 -9.08 2.41
C LEU A 423 -13.46 -8.02 1.61
N GLU A 424 -13.65 -8.23 0.30
CA GLU A 424 -14.42 -7.35 -0.59
C GLU A 424 -15.93 -7.64 -0.58
N HIS A 425 -16.41 -8.58 0.25
CA HIS A 425 -17.81 -9.05 0.24
C HIS A 425 -18.29 -9.54 -1.14
N ASP A 426 -17.36 -10.07 -1.94
CA ASP A 426 -17.60 -10.65 -3.25
C ASP A 426 -17.94 -12.14 -3.16
N SER A 427 -18.74 -12.60 -4.12
CA SER A 427 -19.13 -14.01 -4.25
C SER A 427 -17.91 -14.89 -4.55
N LEU A 428 -17.82 -16.02 -3.85
CA LEU A 428 -16.83 -17.07 -4.13
C LEU A 428 -17.26 -18.02 -5.26
N PHE A 429 -18.52 -17.93 -5.71
CA PHE A 429 -19.08 -18.80 -6.75
C PHE A 429 -18.27 -18.81 -8.06
N PRO A 430 -17.78 -17.67 -8.60
CA PRO A 430 -16.98 -17.69 -9.82
C PRO A 430 -15.71 -18.53 -9.71
N LEU A 431 -15.10 -18.58 -8.52
CA LEU A 431 -13.93 -19.44 -8.27
C LEU A 431 -14.31 -20.92 -8.30
N CYS A 432 -15.42 -21.28 -7.62
CA CYS A 432 -15.94 -22.65 -7.67
C CYS A 432 -16.25 -23.08 -9.11
N HIS A 433 -16.87 -22.21 -9.91
CA HIS A 433 -17.17 -22.48 -11.31
C HIS A 433 -15.90 -22.71 -12.14
N SER A 434 -14.90 -21.82 -12.04
CA SER A 434 -13.61 -21.99 -12.73
C SER A 434 -12.91 -23.29 -12.34
N LEU A 435 -12.88 -23.63 -11.04
CA LEU A 435 -12.26 -24.86 -10.56
C LEU A 435 -13.01 -26.12 -11.02
N MET A 436 -14.34 -26.07 -11.08
CA MET A 436 -15.13 -27.18 -11.64
C MET A 436 -14.83 -27.38 -13.13
N LEU A 437 -14.71 -26.31 -13.91
CA LEU A 437 -14.32 -26.41 -15.32
C LEU A 437 -12.90 -26.97 -15.49
N GLU A 438 -11.96 -26.51 -14.66
CA GLU A 438 -10.59 -27.04 -14.66
C GLU A 438 -10.55 -28.53 -14.31
N HIS A 439 -11.34 -28.95 -13.33
CA HIS A 439 -11.51 -30.37 -13.00
C HIS A 439 -12.07 -31.18 -14.18
N LEU A 440 -13.11 -30.69 -14.87
CA LEU A 440 -13.68 -31.39 -16.02
C LEU A 440 -12.65 -31.56 -17.15
N ASN A 441 -11.76 -30.58 -17.33
CA ASN A 441 -10.72 -30.60 -18.34
C ASN A 441 -9.52 -31.48 -17.97
N ARG A 442 -9.02 -31.38 -16.73
CA ARG A 442 -7.79 -32.06 -16.27
C ARG A 442 -8.02 -33.38 -15.55
N ARG A 443 -9.23 -33.58 -15.02
CA ARG A 443 -9.63 -34.69 -14.13
C ARG A 443 -8.73 -34.88 -12.91
N ASP A 444 -8.23 -33.80 -12.32
CA ASP A 444 -7.40 -33.87 -11.12
C ASP A 444 -8.22 -33.80 -9.82
N GLY A 445 -7.77 -34.51 -8.77
CA GLY A 445 -8.42 -34.45 -7.45
C GLY A 445 -8.18 -33.12 -6.72
N TYR A 446 -7.17 -32.36 -7.16
CA TYR A 446 -6.80 -31.06 -6.61
C TYR A 446 -7.93 -30.03 -6.77
N SER A 447 -8.50 -29.90 -7.96
CA SER A 447 -9.56 -28.93 -8.24
C SER A 447 -10.82 -29.20 -7.40
N LEU A 448 -11.21 -30.47 -7.24
CA LEU A 448 -12.36 -30.86 -6.40
C LEU A 448 -12.14 -30.54 -4.92
N ARG A 449 -10.95 -30.79 -4.37
CA ARG A 449 -10.62 -30.45 -2.99
C ARG A 449 -10.74 -28.95 -2.75
N ASN A 450 -10.24 -28.15 -3.68
CA ASN A 450 -10.38 -26.69 -3.64
C ASN A 450 -11.84 -26.25 -3.73
N VAL A 451 -12.66 -26.83 -4.63
CA VAL A 451 -14.11 -26.54 -4.72
C VAL A 451 -14.81 -26.81 -3.39
N PHE A 452 -14.49 -27.94 -2.74
CA PHE A 452 -15.06 -28.28 -1.43
C PHE A 452 -14.71 -27.23 -0.38
N ASN A 453 -13.42 -26.88 -0.24
CA ASN A 453 -12.98 -25.91 0.76
C ASN A 453 -13.56 -24.51 0.51
N VAL A 454 -13.58 -24.03 -0.74
CA VAL A 454 -14.15 -22.72 -1.09
C VAL A 454 -15.65 -22.70 -0.82
N SER A 455 -16.37 -23.77 -1.18
CA SER A 455 -17.80 -23.90 -0.89
C SER A 455 -18.09 -23.93 0.61
N LEU A 456 -17.28 -24.66 1.39
CA LEU A 456 -17.42 -24.75 2.84
C LEU A 456 -17.28 -23.37 3.51
N ILE A 457 -16.25 -22.59 3.13
CA ILE A 457 -16.09 -21.22 3.62
C ILE A 457 -17.31 -20.36 3.25
N SER A 458 -17.77 -20.46 2.00
CA SER A 458 -18.95 -19.72 1.54
C SER A 458 -20.21 -20.07 2.33
N SER A 459 -20.42 -21.35 2.65
CA SER A 459 -21.58 -21.82 3.41
C SER A 459 -21.54 -21.40 4.88
N ILE A 460 -20.38 -21.51 5.53
CA ILE A 460 -20.21 -21.05 6.92
C ILE A 460 -20.45 -19.54 6.99
N ARG A 461 -19.91 -18.78 6.04
CA ARG A 461 -20.13 -17.33 5.96
C ARG A 461 -21.60 -16.98 5.82
N ALA A 462 -22.33 -17.67 4.94
CA ALA A 462 -23.76 -17.46 4.76
C ALA A 462 -24.54 -17.78 6.05
N SER A 463 -24.15 -18.83 6.79
CA SER A 463 -24.75 -19.15 8.09
C SER A 463 -24.50 -18.09 9.15
N ILE A 464 -23.28 -17.54 9.21
CA ILE A 464 -22.92 -16.45 10.13
C ILE A 464 -23.73 -15.19 9.80
N ALA A 465 -23.78 -14.81 8.52
CA ALA A 465 -24.57 -13.68 8.06
C ALA A 465 -26.05 -13.81 8.47
N ALA A 466 -26.65 -14.98 8.20
CA ALA A 466 -28.03 -15.27 8.58
C ALA A 466 -28.26 -15.33 10.11
N GLY A 467 -27.21 -15.58 10.91
CA GLY A 467 -27.26 -15.52 12.37
C GLY A 467 -27.22 -14.09 12.90
N ILE A 468 -26.32 -13.26 12.37
CA ILE A 468 -26.22 -11.82 12.68
C ILE A 468 -27.54 -11.11 12.34
N GLU A 469 -28.18 -11.48 11.22
CA GLU A 469 -29.49 -10.98 10.82
C GLU A 469 -30.59 -11.30 11.86
N ARG A 470 -30.57 -12.50 12.45
CA ARG A 470 -31.58 -12.94 13.42
C ARG A 470 -31.42 -12.34 14.81
N GLU A 471 -30.19 -12.16 15.29
CA GLU A 471 -29.91 -11.70 16.67
C GLU A 471 -29.94 -10.17 16.80
N GLY A 472 -29.60 -9.42 15.75
CA GLY A 472 -29.51 -7.96 15.77
C GLY A 472 -30.68 -7.20 15.16
N GLY A 473 -31.74 -7.90 14.70
CA GLY A 473 -32.70 -7.30 13.74
C GLY A 473 -31.99 -6.85 12.45
N GLY A 474 -30.89 -7.52 12.10
CA GLY A 474 -29.92 -7.12 11.09
C GLY A 474 -30.39 -7.46 9.67
N ARG A 475 -29.98 -6.60 8.73
CA ARG A 475 -30.36 -6.64 7.31
C ARG A 475 -29.48 -7.58 6.49
N PRO A 476 -29.96 -8.06 5.32
CA PRO A 476 -29.18 -8.96 4.48
C PRO A 476 -27.85 -8.34 4.05
N LEU A 477 -26.76 -9.11 4.15
CA LEU A 477 -25.47 -8.75 3.57
C LEU A 477 -25.59 -8.73 2.04
N LEU A 478 -25.70 -7.52 1.46
CA LEU A 478 -25.71 -7.35 0.00
C LEU A 478 -24.34 -7.60 -0.62
N GLU A 479 -24.30 -8.24 -1.79
CA GLU A 479 -23.09 -8.36 -2.59
C GLU A 479 -22.67 -7.00 -3.17
N SER A 480 -21.36 -6.79 -3.37
CA SER A 480 -20.79 -5.56 -3.98
C SER A 480 -21.45 -5.16 -5.30
N LYS A 481 -21.88 -6.13 -6.11
CA LYS A 481 -22.58 -5.88 -7.39
C LYS A 481 -23.99 -5.33 -7.17
N GLN A 482 -24.69 -5.78 -6.15
CA GLN A 482 -26.03 -5.27 -5.77
C GLN A 482 -25.90 -3.85 -5.21
N ILE A 483 -24.93 -3.63 -4.31
CA ILE A 483 -24.59 -2.30 -3.78
C ILE A 483 -24.26 -1.35 -4.94
N TYR A 484 -23.40 -1.76 -5.87
CA TYR A 484 -23.07 -0.96 -7.05
C TYR A 484 -24.31 -0.66 -7.90
N GLY A 485 -25.19 -1.64 -8.12
CA GLY A 485 -26.44 -1.44 -8.86
C GLY A 485 -27.34 -0.35 -8.24
N ILE A 486 -27.52 -0.41 -6.91
CA ILE A 486 -28.31 0.58 -6.16
C ILE A 486 -27.64 1.96 -6.24
N LEU A 487 -26.34 2.05 -5.96
CA LEU A 487 -25.58 3.31 -6.05
C LEU A 487 -25.59 3.87 -7.49
N LYS A 488 -25.53 3.00 -8.50
CA LYS A 488 -25.57 3.41 -9.90
C LYS A 488 -26.95 3.98 -10.28
N SER A 489 -28.03 3.41 -9.77
CA SER A 489 -29.38 3.96 -9.94
C SER A 489 -29.47 5.38 -9.36
N ILE A 490 -29.01 5.57 -8.12
CA ILE A 490 -29.00 6.88 -7.45
C ILE A 490 -28.09 7.88 -8.18
N GLN A 491 -26.95 7.42 -8.72
CA GLN A 491 -26.10 8.24 -9.58
C GLN A 491 -26.84 8.69 -10.84
N ASN A 492 -27.58 7.79 -11.50
CA ASN A 492 -28.33 8.13 -12.69
C ASN A 492 -29.44 9.16 -12.40
N GLU A 493 -30.12 9.05 -11.26
CA GLU A 493 -31.08 10.07 -10.80
C GLU A 493 -30.41 11.43 -10.59
N GLY A 494 -29.24 11.45 -9.98
CA GLY A 494 -28.42 12.65 -9.85
C GLY A 494 -28.00 13.24 -11.19
N SER A 495 -27.84 12.45 -12.25
CA SER A 495 -27.48 12.98 -13.57
C SER A 495 -28.64 13.67 -14.30
N ASN A 496 -29.87 13.48 -13.85
CA ASN A 496 -31.09 13.94 -14.52
C ASN A 496 -31.40 15.42 -14.20
N PHE A 497 -30.45 16.33 -14.40
CA PHE A 497 -30.59 17.77 -14.07
C PHE A 497 -29.98 18.72 -15.10
N ASP A 498 -30.03 18.36 -16.39
CA ASP A 498 -29.33 19.04 -17.49
C ASP A 498 -29.67 20.54 -17.67
N VAL A 499 -30.79 21.00 -17.13
CA VAL A 499 -31.27 22.39 -17.24
C VAL A 499 -30.61 23.33 -16.21
N ILE A 500 -29.95 22.79 -15.17
CA ILE A 500 -29.25 23.60 -14.17
C ILE A 500 -27.87 24.01 -14.70
N ASP A 501 -27.64 25.32 -14.82
CA ASP A 501 -26.36 25.94 -15.14
C ASP A 501 -25.19 25.40 -14.28
N TYR A 502 -24.01 25.28 -14.89
CA TYR A 502 -22.83 24.67 -14.28
C TYR A 502 -22.38 25.40 -13.01
N ASP A 503 -22.34 26.73 -12.99
CA ASP A 503 -21.88 27.49 -11.81
C ASP A 503 -22.87 27.41 -10.66
N THR A 504 -24.16 27.39 -10.97
CA THR A 504 -25.23 27.19 -9.98
C THR A 504 -25.20 25.79 -9.41
N ARG A 505 -25.02 24.78 -10.26
CA ARG A 505 -24.85 23.38 -9.89
C ARG A 505 -23.61 23.19 -9.02
N LYS A 506 -22.47 23.74 -9.41
CA LYS A 506 -21.20 23.70 -8.67
C LYS A 506 -21.33 24.31 -7.27
N ARG A 507 -21.96 25.49 -7.14
CA ARG A 507 -22.21 26.14 -5.83
C ARG A 507 -23.11 25.30 -4.92
N LYS A 508 -24.22 24.78 -5.44
CA LYS A 508 -25.13 23.89 -4.69
C LYS A 508 -24.42 22.61 -4.27
N SER A 509 -23.61 22.03 -5.16
CA SER A 509 -22.83 20.82 -4.86
C SER A 509 -21.85 20.99 -3.73
N TYR A 510 -21.19 22.15 -3.59
CA TYR A 510 -20.31 22.40 -2.45
C TYR A 510 -21.05 22.38 -1.11
N SER A 511 -22.20 23.06 -1.04
CA SER A 511 -23.04 23.07 0.16
C SER A 511 -23.51 21.66 0.52
N MET A 512 -24.02 20.93 -0.47
CA MET A 512 -24.52 19.56 -0.29
C MET A 512 -23.40 18.59 0.10
N LEU A 513 -22.22 18.65 -0.53
CA LEU A 513 -21.06 17.82 -0.15
C LEU A 513 -20.59 18.11 1.28
N SER A 514 -20.68 19.37 1.73
CA SER A 514 -20.42 19.73 3.13
C SER A 514 -21.46 19.11 4.07
N MET A 515 -22.74 19.12 3.71
CA MET A 515 -23.81 18.47 4.48
C MET A 515 -23.57 16.95 4.59
N VAL A 516 -23.16 16.30 3.49
CA VAL A 516 -22.82 14.86 3.48
C VAL A 516 -21.69 14.55 4.46
N ARG A 517 -20.61 15.33 4.44
CA ARG A 517 -19.45 15.14 5.34
C ARG A 517 -19.80 15.30 6.81
N ASN A 518 -20.67 16.25 7.12
CA ASN A 518 -21.09 16.54 8.48
C ASN A 518 -22.27 15.66 8.95
N GLY A 519 -22.73 14.71 8.14
CA GLY A 519 -23.88 13.87 8.49
C GLY A 519 -25.19 14.63 8.63
N ARG A 520 -25.32 15.80 7.98
CA ARG A 520 -26.52 16.66 8.02
C ARG A 520 -27.56 16.14 7.02
N ILE A 521 -28.20 15.01 7.36
CA ILE A 521 -29.14 14.28 6.50
C ILE A 521 -30.33 15.17 6.12
N GLU A 522 -30.95 15.81 7.11
CA GLU A 522 -32.16 16.63 6.91
C GLU A 522 -31.90 17.80 5.97
N ASP A 523 -30.79 18.52 6.17
CA ASP A 523 -30.41 19.66 5.32
C ASP A 523 -30.07 19.25 3.88
N PHE A 524 -29.45 18.07 3.73
CA PHE A 524 -29.16 17.50 2.42
C PHE A 524 -30.47 17.17 1.68
N CYS A 525 -31.40 16.48 2.35
CA CYS A 525 -32.70 16.13 1.80
C CYS A 525 -33.55 17.37 1.48
N ASP A 526 -33.56 18.40 2.33
CA ASP A 526 -34.23 19.67 2.06
C ASP A 526 -33.67 20.37 0.82
N THR A 527 -32.34 20.43 0.70
CA THR A 527 -31.68 21.02 -0.48
C THR A 527 -32.00 20.22 -1.74
N LEU A 528 -32.01 18.88 -1.64
CA LEU A 528 -32.35 17.97 -2.72
C LEU A 528 -33.80 18.14 -3.18
N MET A 529 -34.76 18.20 -2.26
CA MET A 529 -36.18 18.46 -2.57
C MET A 529 -36.35 19.81 -3.27
N LYS A 530 -35.68 20.87 -2.79
CA LYS A 530 -35.70 22.19 -3.45
C LYS A 530 -35.17 22.13 -4.89
N ILE A 531 -34.17 21.28 -5.16
CA ILE A 531 -33.66 21.06 -6.52
C ILE A 531 -34.74 20.39 -7.39
N TYR A 532 -35.34 19.29 -6.94
CA TYR A 532 -36.42 18.60 -7.67
C TYR A 532 -37.62 19.51 -7.94
N MET A 533 -38.07 20.25 -6.91
CA MET A 533 -39.17 21.22 -7.03
C MET A 533 -38.84 22.34 -8.02
N SER A 534 -37.64 22.90 -7.97
CA SER A 534 -37.22 23.96 -8.91
C SER A 534 -37.18 23.51 -10.37
N GLN A 535 -37.13 22.20 -10.61
CA GLN A 535 -37.05 21.59 -11.94
C GLN A 535 -38.37 20.93 -12.36
N ASN A 536 -39.44 21.08 -11.56
CA ASN A 536 -40.73 20.42 -11.76
C ASN A 536 -40.61 18.90 -11.99
N LYS A 537 -39.71 18.24 -11.24
CA LYS A 537 -39.53 16.79 -11.30
C LYS A 537 -40.12 16.12 -10.06
N PRO A 538 -40.75 14.93 -10.21
CA PRO A 538 -41.15 14.15 -9.05
C PRO A 538 -39.90 13.72 -8.27
N VAL A 539 -40.00 13.67 -6.95
CA VAL A 539 -38.94 13.18 -6.07
C VAL A 539 -38.96 11.64 -6.13
N PRO A 540 -37.89 10.96 -6.59
CA PRO A 540 -37.79 9.50 -6.58
C PRO A 540 -37.99 8.87 -5.19
N ASP A 541 -38.57 7.66 -5.15
CA ASP A 541 -38.71 6.88 -3.89
C ASP A 541 -37.36 6.51 -3.27
N SER A 542 -36.34 6.34 -4.10
CA SER A 542 -34.94 6.15 -3.69
C SER A 542 -34.38 7.31 -2.85
N ILE A 543 -34.97 8.53 -2.96
CA ILE A 543 -34.62 9.69 -2.13
C ILE A 543 -35.24 9.60 -0.74
N ILE A 544 -36.44 9.03 -0.63
CA ILE A 544 -37.10 8.79 0.67
C ILE A 544 -36.23 7.89 1.54
N GLY A 545 -35.53 6.94 0.92
CA GLY A 545 -34.56 6.09 1.59
C GLY A 545 -33.42 6.86 2.30
N PHE A 546 -33.04 8.07 1.86
CA PHE A 546 -31.94 8.81 2.49
C PHE A 546 -32.22 9.20 3.94
N LEU A 547 -33.50 9.44 4.26
CA LEU A 547 -33.97 9.72 5.62
C LEU A 547 -34.07 8.44 6.45
N ASN A 548 -34.18 7.29 5.77
CA ASN A 548 -34.17 6.01 6.43
C ASN A 548 -32.75 5.68 6.90
N LYS A 549 -32.50 5.97 8.19
CA LYS A 549 -31.32 5.48 8.92
C LYS A 549 -31.28 3.95 8.94
N GLU A 550 -32.40 3.32 8.60
CA GLU A 550 -32.56 1.88 8.52
C GLU A 550 -32.41 1.28 7.12
N ASP A 551 -31.79 1.97 6.16
CA ASP A 551 -31.45 1.38 4.85
C ASP A 551 -30.04 0.76 4.80
N GLU A 552 -29.89 -0.31 4.02
CA GLU A 552 -28.66 -1.13 3.88
C GLU A 552 -27.43 -0.34 3.45
N ILE A 553 -27.62 0.70 2.62
CA ILE A 553 -26.55 1.58 2.19
C ILE A 553 -26.61 2.86 3.03
N GLY A 554 -25.52 3.17 3.73
CA GLY A 554 -25.42 4.39 4.54
C GLY A 554 -25.71 5.67 3.73
N PHE A 555 -26.22 6.68 4.44
CA PHE A 555 -26.54 8.00 3.87
C PHE A 555 -25.37 8.57 3.05
N GLN A 556 -24.14 8.51 3.57
CA GLN A 556 -22.99 9.11 2.89
C GLN A 556 -22.74 8.47 1.51
N ALA A 557 -22.82 7.15 1.40
CA ALA A 557 -22.59 6.44 0.14
C ALA A 557 -23.66 6.78 -0.90
N ARG A 558 -24.94 6.81 -0.51
CA ARG A 558 -26.04 7.21 -1.39
C ARG A 558 -25.93 8.67 -1.81
N ALA A 559 -25.58 9.55 -0.88
CA ALA A 559 -25.40 10.98 -1.16
C ALA A 559 -24.20 11.24 -2.06
N TYR A 560 -23.07 10.57 -1.86
CA TYR A 560 -21.95 10.66 -2.78
C TYR A 560 -22.28 10.10 -4.17
N ALA A 561 -23.06 9.02 -4.27
CA ALA A 561 -23.53 8.51 -5.56
C ALA A 561 -24.41 9.53 -6.29
N PHE A 562 -25.41 10.10 -5.61
CA PHE A 562 -26.26 11.16 -6.16
C PHE A 562 -25.40 12.36 -6.62
N MET A 563 -24.53 12.87 -5.73
CA MET A 563 -23.67 14.01 -6.02
C MET A 563 -22.72 13.75 -7.20
N SER A 564 -22.26 12.52 -7.38
CA SER A 564 -21.43 12.12 -8.53
C SER A 564 -22.20 12.21 -9.84
N GLY A 565 -23.49 11.87 -9.83
CA GLY A 565 -24.39 12.08 -10.97
C GLY A 565 -24.67 13.55 -11.21
N PHE A 566 -25.01 14.28 -10.15
CA PHE A 566 -25.36 15.70 -10.19
C PHE A 566 -24.24 16.54 -10.76
N LEU A 567 -23.00 16.29 -10.35
CA LEU A 567 -21.80 16.94 -10.90
C LEU A 567 -21.42 16.45 -12.30
N GLY A 568 -21.80 15.23 -12.67
CA GLY A 568 -21.44 14.58 -13.94
C GLY A 568 -22.45 14.77 -15.08
N GLY A 569 -23.64 15.31 -14.81
CA GLY A 569 -24.67 15.56 -15.84
C GLY A 569 -24.15 16.52 -16.91
N ARG A 570 -24.26 16.13 -18.19
CA ARG A 570 -23.71 16.89 -19.32
C ARG A 570 -24.43 18.22 -19.45
N THR A 571 -23.71 19.33 -19.28
CA THR A 571 -24.21 20.65 -19.65
C THR A 571 -24.10 20.79 -21.17
N SER A 572 -25.08 21.41 -21.83
CA SER A 572 -25.15 21.57 -23.29
C SER A 572 -23.93 22.25 -23.95
N GLN A 573 -22.96 22.73 -23.16
CA GLN A 573 -21.67 23.26 -23.62
C GLN A 573 -20.62 22.17 -23.92
N GLN A 574 -20.78 20.93 -23.44
CA GLN A 574 -19.82 19.84 -23.72
C GLN A 574 -20.08 19.09 -25.03
N GLN A 575 -20.95 19.60 -25.91
CA GLN A 575 -21.18 19.04 -27.25
C GLN A 575 -20.32 19.70 -28.34
N GLN A 576 -19.43 20.64 -28.01
CA GLN A 576 -18.59 21.35 -28.99
C GLN A 576 -17.07 21.29 -28.73
N GLU A 577 -16.58 20.41 -27.86
CA GLU A 577 -15.14 20.09 -27.76
C GLU A 577 -14.85 18.61 -27.95
#